data_AF-A0A9P0FCZ4-F1
#
_entry.id   AF-A0A9P0FCZ4-F1
#
_cell.length_a   1.000
_cell.length_b   1.000
_cell.length_c   1.000
_cell.angle_alpha   90.00
_cell.angle_beta   90.00
_cell.angle_gamma   90.00
#
_symmetry.space_group_name_H-M   'P 1'
#
loop_
_entity.id
_entity.type
_entity.pdbx_description
1 polymer ?
#
loop_
_entity_poly.entity_id
_entity_poly.type
_entity_poly.pdbx_seq_one_letter_code
_entity_poly.pdbx_strand_id
1 'polypeptide(L)'
;MERSWYAITETCLAFTVFRDDFNPKFVALFTLLLFLKSFHWLAEDRVDYMERSPVISWLFHIRVLSLLLLLGFMDLYFIQHAYQSTITKGASVQLVFGFEYAILITVVANIAIKYGLHSVDLNSETPWDNKAVFLLYTELVMGLIKKNKAELTTFAKKSSSAWKILIWEAAYCLSHCPAEE
;
A
#
# COMPACT_ATOMS: atom_id res chain seq x y z
N MET A 1 6.02 11.74 -13.73
CA MET A 1 4.73 11.64 -14.45
C MET A 1 4.46 10.25 -15.04
N GLU A 2 5.47 9.54 -15.54
CA GLU A 2 5.30 8.17 -16.07
C GLU A 2 4.93 7.15 -14.97
N ARG A 3 5.68 7.14 -13.86
CA ARG A 3 5.41 6.29 -12.67
C ARG A 3 3.98 6.44 -12.12
N SER A 4 3.44 7.66 -12.19
CA SER A 4 2.08 7.97 -11.75
C SER A 4 1.01 7.41 -12.68
N TRP A 5 1.22 7.51 -14.00
CA TRP A 5 0.27 7.00 -14.98
C TRP A 5 0.16 5.48 -14.93
N TYR A 6 1.29 4.76 -14.80
CA TYR A 6 1.30 3.29 -14.65
C TYR A 6 0.56 2.82 -13.40
N ALA A 7 0.80 3.48 -12.26
CA ALA A 7 0.09 3.15 -11.03
C ALA A 7 -1.43 3.40 -11.15
N ILE A 8 -1.83 4.51 -11.77
CA ILE A 8 -3.24 4.84 -11.96
C ILE A 8 -3.89 3.82 -12.89
N THR A 9 -3.28 3.50 -14.03
CA THR A 9 -3.85 2.57 -15.00
C THR A 9 -3.96 1.15 -14.45
N GLU A 10 -2.95 0.63 -13.75
CA GLU A 10 -3.05 -0.67 -13.07
C GLU A 10 -4.20 -0.72 -12.06
N THR A 11 -4.30 0.31 -11.22
CA THR A 11 -5.31 0.34 -10.16
C THR A 11 -6.71 0.51 -10.77
N CYS A 12 -6.87 1.38 -11.76
CA CYS A 12 -8.11 1.54 -12.51
C CYS A 12 -8.53 0.24 -13.23
N LEU A 13 -7.58 -0.46 -13.86
CA LEU A 13 -7.87 -1.70 -14.60
C LEU A 13 -8.32 -2.81 -13.64
N ALA A 14 -7.68 -2.94 -12.48
CA ALA A 14 -8.12 -3.82 -11.40
C ALA A 14 -9.53 -3.47 -10.88
N PHE A 15 -9.91 -2.19 -10.83
CA PHE A 15 -11.23 -1.76 -10.37
C PHE A 15 -12.35 -1.91 -11.39
N THR A 16 -12.06 -1.71 -12.68
CA THR A 16 -13.07 -1.93 -13.74
C THR A 16 -13.60 -3.37 -13.79
N VAL A 17 -12.84 -4.33 -13.25
CA VAL A 17 -13.24 -5.74 -13.11
C VAL A 17 -14.30 -5.94 -12.02
N PHE A 18 -14.47 -5.01 -11.08
CA PHE A 18 -15.47 -5.07 -9.99
C PHE A 18 -16.59 -4.03 -10.15
N ARG A 19 -16.94 -3.73 -11.41
CA ARG A 19 -17.84 -2.64 -11.82
C ARG A 19 -19.27 -2.72 -11.25
N ASP A 20 -19.70 -3.85 -10.73
CA ASP A 20 -21.07 -4.00 -10.22
C ASP A 20 -21.28 -3.48 -8.77
N ASP A 21 -20.20 -3.09 -8.06
CA ASP A 21 -20.24 -2.60 -6.66
C ASP A 21 -19.99 -1.06 -6.52
N PHE A 22 -20.28 -0.27 -7.56
CA PHE A 22 -20.00 1.18 -7.58
C PHE A 22 -20.92 2.00 -6.66
N ASN A 23 -20.61 2.01 -5.36
CA ASN A 23 -21.13 2.98 -4.41
C ASN A 23 -20.22 4.24 -4.40
N PRO A 24 -20.73 5.49 -4.30
CA PRO A 24 -19.90 6.71 -4.20
C PRO A 24 -18.76 6.64 -3.17
N LYS A 25 -18.95 5.87 -2.10
CA LYS A 25 -17.93 5.58 -1.08
C LYS A 25 -16.66 4.94 -1.66
N PHE A 26 -16.80 4.09 -2.68
CA PHE A 26 -15.68 3.43 -3.36
C PHE A 26 -14.81 4.44 -4.12
N VAL A 27 -15.44 5.37 -4.83
CA VAL A 27 -14.72 6.42 -5.57
C VAL A 27 -13.93 7.28 -4.60
N ALA A 28 -14.52 7.64 -3.46
CA ALA A 28 -13.82 8.39 -2.41
C ALA A 28 -12.59 7.64 -1.88
N LEU A 29 -12.72 6.34 -1.58
CA LEU A 29 -11.59 5.50 -1.13
C LEU A 29 -10.49 5.39 -2.19
N PHE A 30 -10.86 5.32 -3.46
CA PHE A 30 -9.90 5.29 -4.57
C PHE A 30 -9.16 6.61 -4.72
N THR A 31 -9.87 7.73 -4.75
CA THR A 31 -9.27 9.07 -4.83
C THR A 31 -8.32 9.30 -3.66
N LEU A 32 -8.69 8.86 -2.46
CA LEU A 32 -7.85 9.00 -1.28
C LEU A 32 -6.59 8.14 -1.34
N LEU A 33 -6.68 6.93 -1.89
CA LEU A 33 -5.53 6.07 -2.13
C LEU A 33 -4.54 6.71 -3.10
N LEU A 34 -5.02 7.28 -4.21
CA LEU A 34 -4.17 7.99 -5.17
C LEU A 34 -3.53 9.23 -4.57
N PHE A 35 -4.29 9.95 -3.73
CA PHE A 35 -3.79 11.10 -2.99
C PHE A 35 -2.65 10.68 -2.07
N LEU A 36 -2.85 9.71 -1.18
CA LEU A 36 -1.83 9.16 -0.28
C LEU A 36 -0.59 8.69 -1.05
N LYS A 37 -0.77 7.98 -2.16
CA LYS A 37 0.34 7.52 -3.02
C LYS A 37 1.17 8.69 -3.56
N SER A 38 0.53 9.80 -3.92
CA SER A 38 1.22 11.00 -4.39
C SER A 38 2.05 11.65 -3.28
N PHE A 39 1.55 11.69 -2.03
CA PHE A 39 2.35 12.18 -0.90
C PHE A 39 3.52 11.26 -0.57
N HIS A 40 3.37 9.94 -0.73
CA HIS A 40 4.48 9.02 -0.53
C HIS A 40 5.60 9.23 -1.56
N TRP A 41 5.25 9.47 -2.83
CA TRP A 41 6.24 9.85 -3.83
C TRP A 41 6.89 11.19 -3.53
N LEU A 42 6.09 12.16 -3.06
CA LEU A 42 6.64 13.44 -2.62
C LEU A 42 7.62 13.26 -1.44
N ALA A 43 7.30 12.39 -0.47
CA ALA A 43 8.17 12.08 0.65
C ALA A 43 9.48 11.42 0.20
N GLU A 44 9.39 10.46 -0.72
CA GLU A 44 10.54 9.80 -1.36
C GLU A 44 11.45 10.84 -2.04
N ASP A 45 10.88 11.70 -2.90
CA ASP A 45 11.61 12.76 -3.59
C ASP A 45 12.27 13.76 -2.61
N ARG A 46 11.62 14.05 -1.47
CA ARG A 46 12.18 14.94 -0.44
C ARG A 46 13.37 14.32 0.29
N VAL A 47 13.32 13.02 0.60
CA VAL A 47 14.44 12.33 1.24
C VAL A 47 15.60 12.17 0.26
N ASP A 48 15.33 11.84 -1.02
CA ASP A 48 16.33 11.74 -2.08
C ASP A 48 16.98 13.10 -2.40
N TYR A 49 16.26 14.22 -2.21
CA TYR A 49 16.83 15.55 -2.32
C TYR A 49 17.82 15.84 -1.18
N MET A 50 17.52 15.36 0.03
CA MET A 50 18.38 15.53 1.20
C MET A 50 19.71 14.79 1.06
N GLU A 51 19.76 13.65 0.37
CA GLU A 51 21.02 12.97 0.04
C GLU A 51 21.96 13.86 -0.80
N ARG A 52 21.40 14.69 -1.68
CA ARG A 52 22.17 15.50 -2.64
C ARG A 52 22.54 16.89 -2.13
N SER A 53 22.04 17.29 -0.96
CA SER A 53 22.21 18.67 -0.46
C SER A 53 23.03 18.72 0.84
N PRO A 54 24.19 19.41 0.85
CA PRO A 54 25.11 19.39 1.99
C PRO A 54 24.70 20.31 3.16
N VAL A 55 23.58 21.03 3.08
CA VAL A 55 23.15 21.99 4.12
C VAL A 55 21.67 21.79 4.46
N ILE A 56 21.38 21.12 5.58
CA ILE A 56 20.02 20.82 6.02
C ILE A 56 19.68 21.62 7.28
N SER A 57 18.50 22.25 7.28
CA SER A 57 18.00 23.02 8.42
C SER A 57 17.08 22.18 9.32
N TRP A 58 17.00 22.50 10.61
CA TRP A 58 16.09 21.84 11.56
C TRP A 58 14.61 21.89 11.14
N LEU A 59 14.18 23.00 10.52
CA LEU A 59 12.83 23.14 9.96
C LEU A 59 12.54 22.12 8.84
N PHE A 60 13.55 21.71 8.08
CA PHE A 60 13.41 20.67 7.07
C PHE A 60 13.14 19.32 7.72
N HIS A 61 13.90 18.95 8.76
CA HIS A 61 13.71 17.71 9.50
C HIS A 61 12.30 17.61 10.10
N ILE A 62 11.81 18.69 10.74
CA ILE A 62 10.46 18.70 11.32
C ILE A 62 9.40 18.50 10.24
N ARG A 63 9.52 19.18 9.09
CA ARG A 63 8.57 19.03 7.97
C ARG A 63 8.54 17.61 7.43
N VAL A 64 9.70 17.02 7.16
CA VAL A 64 9.79 15.65 6.62
C VAL A 64 9.29 14.63 7.64
N LEU A 65 9.69 14.74 8.90
CA LEU A 65 9.25 13.82 9.96
C LEU A 65 7.74 13.91 10.20
N SER A 66 7.18 15.12 10.24
CA SER A 66 5.73 15.30 10.39
C SER A 66 4.94 14.72 9.22
N LEU A 67 5.46 14.84 7.99
CA LEU A 67 4.86 14.25 6.80
C LEU A 67 4.90 12.72 6.86
N LEU A 68 6.04 12.13 7.22
CA LEU A 68 6.17 10.66 7.36
C LEU A 68 5.26 10.10 8.44
N LEU A 69 5.17 10.76 9.60
CA LEU A 69 4.28 10.34 10.69
C LEU A 69 2.80 10.43 10.30
N LEU A 70 2.40 11.52 9.64
CA LEU A 70 1.03 11.70 9.17
C LEU A 70 0.66 10.61 8.15
N LEU A 71 1.53 10.35 7.18
CA LEU A 71 1.32 9.32 6.16
C LEU A 71 1.18 7.94 6.79
N GLY A 72 2.12 7.56 7.67
CA GLY A 72 2.08 6.27 8.35
C GLY A 72 0.82 6.09 9.22
N PHE A 73 0.39 7.14 9.93
CA PHE A 73 -0.84 7.10 10.72
C PHE A 73 -2.08 6.93 9.83
N MET A 74 -2.17 7.69 8.73
CA MET A 74 -3.29 7.59 7.80
C MET A 74 -3.37 6.19 7.17
N ASP A 75 -2.25 5.64 6.73
CA ASP A 75 -2.21 4.30 6.12
C ASP A 75 -2.66 3.21 7.12
N LEU A 76 -2.17 3.25 8.37
CA LEU A 76 -2.60 2.31 9.41
C LEU A 76 -4.10 2.43 9.70
N TYR A 77 -4.61 3.65 9.77
CA TYR A 77 -6.04 3.91 9.96
C TYR A 77 -6.87 3.32 8.80
N PHE A 78 -6.43 3.48 7.55
CA PHE A 78 -7.13 2.90 6.39
C PHE A 78 -7.03 1.38 6.32
N ILE A 79 -5.91 0.78 6.71
CA ILE A 79 -5.77 -0.68 6.84
C ILE A 79 -6.75 -1.20 7.89
N GLN A 80 -6.80 -0.57 9.07
CA GLN A 80 -7.72 -0.96 10.12
C GLN A 80 -9.18 -0.83 9.67
N HIS A 81 -9.52 0.26 8.98
CA HIS A 81 -10.86 0.45 8.42
C HIS A 81 -11.21 -0.62 7.37
N ALA A 82 -10.28 -0.96 6.47
CA ALA A 82 -10.46 -2.00 5.47
C ALA A 82 -10.61 -3.39 6.12
N TYR A 83 -9.83 -3.68 7.17
CA TYR A 83 -9.92 -4.92 7.93
C TYR A 83 -11.28 -5.10 8.61
N GLN A 84 -11.77 -4.06 9.30
CA GLN A 84 -13.09 -4.09 9.96
C GLN A 84 -14.23 -4.29 8.97
N SER A 85 -14.15 -3.64 7.80
CA SER A 85 -15.16 -3.83 6.76
C SER A 85 -15.10 -5.24 6.13
N THR A 86 -13.91 -5.83 6.04
CA THR A 86 -13.72 -7.21 5.55
C THR A 86 -14.35 -8.24 6.49
N ILE A 87 -14.18 -8.08 7.81
CA ILE A 87 -14.80 -8.98 8.79
C ILE A 87 -16.32 -8.91 8.74
N THR A 88 -16.88 -7.70 8.62
CA THR A 88 -18.34 -7.49 8.71
C THR A 88 -19.10 -7.84 7.43
N LYS A 89 -18.47 -7.69 6.25
CA LYS A 89 -19.13 -7.87 4.94
C LYS A 89 -18.53 -9.00 4.10
N GLY A 90 -17.49 -9.67 4.58
CA GLY A 90 -16.78 -10.72 3.86
C GLY A 90 -15.73 -10.20 2.86
N ALA A 91 -15.13 -11.13 2.12
CA ALA A 91 -14.07 -10.85 1.15
C ALA A 91 -14.63 -10.06 -0.06
N SER A 92 -14.32 -8.77 -0.09
CA SER A 92 -14.79 -7.81 -1.12
C SER A 92 -13.64 -6.97 -1.68
N VAL A 93 -13.95 -6.06 -2.60
CA VAL A 93 -12.98 -5.12 -3.21
C VAL A 93 -12.20 -4.29 -2.18
N GLN A 94 -12.77 -4.12 -0.98
CA GLN A 94 -12.13 -3.40 0.12
C GLN A 94 -10.87 -4.11 0.66
N LEU A 95 -10.77 -5.43 0.50
CA LEU A 95 -9.56 -6.20 0.82
C LEU A 95 -8.42 -5.88 -0.16
N VAL A 96 -8.73 -5.69 -1.45
CA VAL A 96 -7.75 -5.29 -2.47
C VAL A 96 -7.18 -3.90 -2.15
N PHE A 97 -8.03 -2.96 -1.75
CA PHE A 97 -7.58 -1.66 -1.23
C PHE A 97 -6.73 -1.78 0.02
N GLY A 98 -7.13 -2.63 0.98
CA GLY A 98 -6.37 -2.88 2.21
C GLY A 98 -4.94 -3.34 1.91
N PHE A 99 -4.76 -4.17 0.88
CA PHE A 99 -3.44 -4.61 0.45
C PHE A 99 -2.61 -3.50 -0.19
N GLU A 100 -3.22 -2.64 -1.01
CA GLU A 100 -2.54 -1.45 -1.53
C GLU A 100 -2.07 -0.52 -0.40
N TYR A 101 -2.89 -0.30 0.63
CA TYR A 101 -2.48 0.47 1.81
C TYR A 101 -1.36 -0.21 2.61
N ALA A 102 -1.34 -1.55 2.71
CA ALA A 102 -0.22 -2.28 3.34
C ALA A 102 1.10 -2.11 2.56
N ILE A 103 1.03 -2.00 1.24
CA ILE A 103 2.20 -1.68 0.41
C ILE A 103 2.67 -0.25 0.68
N LEU A 104 1.75 0.71 0.82
CA LEU A 104 2.06 2.09 1.19
C LEU A 104 2.78 2.19 2.54
N ILE A 105 2.36 1.42 3.56
CA ILE A 105 3.10 1.30 4.84
C ILE A 105 4.53 0.83 4.62
N THR A 106 4.74 -0.18 3.77
CA THR A 106 6.09 -0.67 3.52
C THR A 106 6.95 0.40 2.83
N VAL A 107 6.35 1.17 1.91
CA VAL A 107 7.00 2.32 1.27
C VAL A 107 7.37 3.39 2.30
N VAL A 108 6.46 3.79 3.18
CA VAL A 108 6.75 4.81 4.21
C VAL A 108 7.84 4.35 5.17
N ALA A 109 7.86 3.07 5.54
CA ALA A 109 8.91 2.48 6.36
C ALA A 109 10.27 2.53 5.65
N ASN A 110 10.34 2.22 4.35
CA ASN A 110 11.58 2.34 3.58
C ASN A 110 12.07 3.79 3.52
N ILE A 111 11.19 4.75 3.25
CA ILE A 111 11.54 6.18 3.22
C ILE A 111 12.03 6.63 4.61
N ALA A 112 11.40 6.17 5.68
CA ALA A 112 11.81 6.47 7.06
C ALA A 112 13.19 5.89 7.39
N ILE A 113 13.50 4.66 6.94
CA ILE A 113 14.84 4.06 7.11
C ILE A 113 15.88 4.87 6.33
N LYS A 114 15.63 5.18 5.04
CA LYS A 114 16.54 6.03 4.24
C LYS A 114 16.78 7.37 4.92
N TYR A 115 15.72 8.04 5.37
CA TYR A 115 15.81 9.30 6.10
C TYR A 115 16.67 9.18 7.36
N GLY A 116 16.45 8.15 8.17
CA GLY A 116 17.24 7.88 9.37
C GLY A 116 18.72 7.67 9.05
N LEU A 117 19.03 6.85 8.04
CA LEU A 117 20.40 6.59 7.61
C LEU A 117 21.11 7.86 7.13
N HIS A 118 20.46 8.65 6.28
CA HIS A 118 21.03 9.93 5.81
C HIS A 118 21.21 10.94 6.95
N SER A 119 20.28 10.98 7.91
CA SER A 119 20.40 11.87 9.07
C SER A 119 21.55 11.48 10.01
N VAL A 120 21.81 10.17 10.18
CA VAL A 120 22.94 9.66 10.97
C VAL A 120 24.26 9.93 10.25
N ASP A 121 24.31 9.69 8.94
CA ASP A 121 25.49 9.91 8.09
C ASP A 121 25.93 11.39 8.08
N LEU A 122 24.97 12.32 8.02
CA LEU A 122 25.23 13.76 8.14
C LEU A 122 25.81 14.18 9.48
N ASN A 123 25.54 13.41 10.54
CA ASN A 123 26.00 13.72 11.90
C ASN A 123 27.24 12.92 12.30
N SER A 124 27.70 11.97 11.49
CA SER A 124 28.90 11.18 11.74
C SER A 124 30.14 11.82 11.12
N GLU A 125 31.22 11.94 11.90
CA GLU A 125 32.51 12.47 11.42
C GLU A 125 33.27 11.49 10.51
N THR A 126 32.96 10.19 10.60
CA THR A 126 33.56 9.11 9.81
C THR A 126 32.55 8.54 8.79
N PRO A 127 32.90 8.42 7.49
CA PRO A 127 32.02 7.82 6.49
C PRO A 127 31.60 6.40 6.86
N TRP A 128 30.31 6.08 6.71
CA TRP A 128 29.78 4.79 7.14
C TRP A 128 29.96 3.72 6.05
N ASP A 129 30.97 2.87 6.19
CA ASP A 129 31.34 1.83 5.19
C ASP A 129 30.20 0.83 4.87
N ASN A 130 29.29 0.57 5.82
CA ASN A 130 28.18 -0.39 5.65
C ASN A 130 26.87 0.24 5.12
N LYS A 131 26.85 1.53 4.81
CA LYS A 131 25.65 2.26 4.34
C LYS A 131 25.06 1.64 3.08
N ALA A 132 25.90 1.30 2.10
CA ALA A 132 25.47 0.70 0.83
C ALA A 132 24.83 -0.68 1.03
N VAL A 133 25.32 -1.47 1.98
CA VAL A 133 24.79 -2.81 2.29
C VAL A 133 23.40 -2.71 2.92
N PHE A 134 23.19 -1.77 3.85
CA PHE A 134 21.87 -1.54 4.44
C PHE A 134 20.84 -1.04 3.42
N LEU A 135 21.24 -0.10 2.55
CA LEU A 135 20.39 0.35 1.45
C LEU A 135 20.01 -0.82 0.54
N LEU A 136 20.97 -1.65 0.16
CA LEU A 136 20.74 -2.85 -0.65
C LEU A 136 19.74 -3.81 0.02
N TYR A 137 19.86 -4.07 1.32
CA TYR A 137 18.92 -4.93 2.05
C TYR A 137 17.49 -4.35 2.03
N THR A 138 17.35 -3.04 2.26
CA THR A 138 16.03 -2.40 2.25
C THR A 138 15.39 -2.40 0.85
N GLU A 139 16.19 -2.24 -0.21
CA GLU A 139 15.74 -2.34 -1.60
C GLU A 139 15.36 -3.76 -1.99
N LEU A 140 16.12 -4.76 -1.53
CA LEU A 140 15.83 -6.17 -1.78
C LEU A 140 14.50 -6.58 -1.13
N VAL A 141 14.29 -6.20 0.13
CA VAL A 141 13.06 -6.48 0.86
C VAL A 141 11.86 -5.80 0.19
N MET A 142 11.99 -4.53 -0.20
CA MET A 142 10.97 -3.81 -0.96
C MET A 142 10.69 -4.44 -2.32
N GLY A 143 11.73 -4.90 -3.01
CA GLY A 143 11.64 -5.58 -4.30
C GLY A 143 10.85 -6.89 -4.17
N LEU A 144 11.12 -7.68 -3.13
CA LEU A 144 10.38 -8.92 -2.84
C LEU A 144 8.92 -8.65 -2.48
N ILE A 145 8.63 -7.65 -1.65
CA ILE A 145 7.26 -7.28 -1.26
C ILE A 145 6.48 -6.78 -2.49
N LYS A 146 7.09 -5.96 -3.34
CA LYS A 146 6.48 -5.51 -4.61
C LYS A 146 6.32 -6.63 -5.63
N LYS A 147 7.26 -7.57 -5.72
CA LYS A 147 7.17 -8.71 -6.66
C LYS A 147 6.03 -9.66 -6.27
N ASN A 148 5.87 -9.91 -4.98
CA ASN A 148 4.78 -10.73 -4.44
C ASN A 148 3.42 -10.02 -4.48
N LYS A 149 3.38 -8.70 -4.78
CA LYS A 149 2.14 -7.96 -5.02
C LYS A 149 1.27 -8.69 -6.04
N ALA A 150 1.83 -9.05 -7.20
CA ALA A 150 1.08 -9.70 -8.28
C ALA A 150 0.47 -11.04 -7.82
N GLU A 151 1.23 -11.85 -7.07
CA GLU A 151 0.73 -13.11 -6.52
C GLU A 151 -0.37 -12.89 -5.49
N LEU A 152 -0.24 -11.87 -4.63
CA LEU A 152 -1.23 -11.50 -3.62
C LEU A 152 -2.51 -10.93 -4.25
N THR A 153 -2.43 -10.15 -5.33
CA THR A 153 -3.62 -9.74 -6.09
C THR A 153 -4.28 -10.93 -6.77
N THR A 154 -3.50 -11.87 -7.30
CA THR A 154 -4.04 -13.12 -7.87
C THR A 154 -4.70 -13.98 -6.79
N PHE A 155 -4.12 -14.04 -5.59
CA PHE A 155 -4.68 -14.76 -4.44
C PHE A 155 -5.96 -14.09 -3.91
N ALA A 156 -5.99 -12.77 -3.79
CA ALA A 156 -7.18 -12.02 -3.40
C ALA A 156 -8.31 -12.16 -4.44
N LYS A 157 -7.96 -12.15 -5.73
CA LYS A 157 -8.89 -12.40 -6.84
C LYS A 157 -9.40 -13.84 -6.83
N LYS A 158 -8.52 -14.83 -6.59
CA LYS A 158 -8.87 -16.24 -6.45
C LYS A 158 -9.76 -16.48 -5.24
N SER A 159 -9.51 -15.79 -4.12
CA SER A 159 -10.36 -15.82 -2.94
C SER A 159 -11.75 -15.25 -3.25
N SER A 160 -11.87 -14.05 -3.83
CA SER A 160 -13.16 -13.47 -4.22
C SER A 160 -13.96 -14.36 -5.19
N SER A 161 -13.31 -15.01 -6.16
CA SER A 161 -13.96 -15.94 -7.09
C SER A 161 -14.33 -17.28 -6.44
N ALA A 162 -13.49 -17.83 -5.55
CA ALA A 162 -13.77 -19.07 -4.83
C ALA A 162 -14.98 -18.94 -3.89
N TRP A 163 -15.15 -17.77 -3.27
CA TRP A 163 -16.36 -17.49 -2.47
C TRP A 163 -17.62 -17.36 -3.34
N LYS A 164 -17.54 -16.83 -4.56
CA LYS A 164 -18.67 -16.86 -5.51
C LYS A 164 -19.04 -18.27 -5.95
N ILE A 165 -18.04 -19.15 -6.15
CA ILE A 165 -18.24 -20.57 -6.50
C ILE A 165 -18.81 -21.34 -5.31
N LEU A 166 -18.28 -21.16 -4.10
CA LEU A 166 -18.77 -21.80 -2.88
C LEU A 166 -20.17 -21.33 -2.48
N ILE A 167 -20.50 -20.04 -2.67
CA ILE A 167 -21.86 -19.53 -2.46
C ILE A 167 -22.80 -20.07 -3.54
N TRP A 168 -22.36 -20.20 -4.79
CA TRP A 168 -23.15 -20.83 -5.85
C TRP A 168 -23.37 -22.31 -5.59
N GLU A 169 -22.35 -23.07 -5.15
CA GLU A 169 -22.48 -24.47 -4.74
C GLU A 169 -23.36 -24.62 -3.50
N ALA A 170 -23.22 -23.76 -2.49
CA ALA A 170 -24.07 -23.78 -1.30
C ALA A 170 -25.53 -23.44 -1.64
N ALA A 171 -25.77 -22.44 -2.49
CA ALA A 171 -27.11 -22.07 -2.96
C ALA A 171 -27.71 -23.13 -3.91
N TYR A 172 -26.89 -23.79 -4.71
CA TYR A 172 -27.30 -24.90 -5.57
C TYR A 172 -27.69 -26.13 -4.73
N CYS A 173 -26.90 -26.48 -3.71
CA CYS A 173 -27.25 -27.53 -2.74
C CYS A 173 -28.54 -27.22 -1.96
N LEU A 174 -28.75 -25.96 -1.56
CA LEU A 174 -30.00 -25.55 -0.87
C LEU A 174 -31.23 -25.57 -1.78
N SER A 175 -31.07 -25.32 -3.09
CA SER A 175 -32.19 -25.34 -4.05
C SER A 175 -32.51 -26.73 -4.63
N HIS A 176 -31.59 -27.69 -4.50
CA HIS A 176 -31.76 -29.08 -4.95
C HIS A 176 -31.81 -30.10 -3.81
N CYS A 177 -31.88 -29.66 -2.55
CA CYS A 177 -32.14 -30.55 -1.44
C CYS A 177 -33.60 -31.03 -1.54
N PRO A 178 -33.88 -32.34 -1.73
CA PRO A 178 -35.25 -32.84 -1.70
C PRO A 178 -35.83 -32.56 -0.31
N ALA A 179 -36.98 -31.89 -0.26
CA ALA A 179 -37.75 -31.81 0.97
C ALA A 179 -38.14 -33.25 1.34
N GLU A 180 -37.55 -33.78 2.41
CA GLU A 180 -38.07 -34.97 3.08
C GLU A 180 -39.45 -34.63 3.62
N GLU A 181 -40.48 -35.06 2.89
CA GLU A 181 -41.75 -35.61 3.40
C GLU A 181 -42.45 -36.43 2.29
#